data_AF-A0A6J6T3A2-F1
#
_entry.id   AF-A0A6J6T3A2-F1
#
_cell.length_a   1.000
_cell.length_b   1.000
_cell.length_c   1.000
_cell.angle_alpha   90.00
_cell.angle_beta   90.00
_cell.angle_gamma   90.00
#
_symmetry.space_group_name_H-M   'P 1'
#
loop_
_entity.id
_entity.type
_entity.pdbx_description
1 polymer ?
#
loop_
_entity_poly.entity_id
_entity_poly.type
_entity_poly.pdbx_seq_one_letter_code
_entity_poly.pdbx_strand_id
1 'polypeptide(L)'
;MLLLGAVVTGTGPHAGDIEAKRYPFEARAVSWLHADFVIALICLIIALYLVVKVSEDAQVNKVFGRAVLAFFFIAMAQGAIGYMQYFTGLPELIVGAHLLGATLVWISAWRINLIGRSSEGVAK
;
A
#
# COMPACT_ATOMS: atom_id res chain seq x y z
N MET A 1 4.51 0.98 4.78
CA MET A 1 3.39 1.93 4.54
C MET A 1 2.44 2.02 5.71
N LEU A 2 2.00 0.91 6.30
CA LEU A 2 1.05 0.94 7.44
C LEU A 2 1.55 1.74 8.64
N LEU A 3 2.82 1.58 9.05
CA LEU A 3 3.41 2.34 10.16
C LEU A 3 3.40 3.86 9.90
N LEU A 4 3.90 4.29 8.73
CA LEU A 4 3.87 5.71 8.35
C LEU A 4 2.43 6.23 8.25
N GLY A 5 1.49 5.44 7.72
CA GLY A 5 0.07 5.80 7.67
C GLY A 5 -0.54 5.97 9.07
N ALA A 6 -0.15 5.13 10.03
CA ALA A 6 -0.54 5.30 11.43
C ALA A 6 0.05 6.57 12.05
N VAL A 7 1.30 6.91 11.73
CA VAL A 7 1.91 8.19 12.16
C VAL A 7 1.16 9.39 11.58
N VAL A 8 0.79 9.36 10.29
CA VAL A 8 -0.04 10.41 9.67
C VAL A 8 -1.37 10.54 10.41
N THR A 9 -2.04 9.43 10.67
CA THR A 9 -3.33 9.39 11.38
C THR A 9 -3.21 9.95 12.80
N GLY A 10 -2.20 9.53 13.56
CA GLY A 10 -1.96 10.02 14.92
C GLY A 10 -1.45 11.46 15.02
N THR A 11 -0.98 12.03 13.91
CA THR A 11 -0.61 13.46 13.79
C THR A 11 -1.82 14.31 13.38
N GLY A 12 -2.77 13.72 12.64
CA GLY A 12 -3.95 14.39 12.13
C GLY A 12 -5.05 14.62 13.18
N PRO A 13 -6.16 15.28 12.80
CA PRO A 13 -7.28 15.55 13.69
C PRO A 13 -8.00 14.26 14.15
N HIS A 14 -7.96 13.21 13.33
CA HIS A 14 -8.65 11.93 13.55
C HIS A 14 -7.70 10.86 14.11
N ALA A 15 -7.14 11.08 15.30
CA ALA A 15 -6.19 10.15 15.95
C ALA A 15 -6.86 8.91 16.60
N GLY A 16 -8.11 8.63 16.26
CA GLY A 16 -8.92 7.53 16.81
C GLY A 16 -9.87 7.93 17.95
N ASP A 17 -9.51 8.95 18.74
CA ASP A 17 -10.35 9.53 19.79
C ASP A 17 -10.13 11.05 19.87
N ILE A 18 -11.13 11.80 20.35
CA ILE A 18 -11.05 13.27 20.49
C ILE A 18 -10.03 13.70 21.55
N GLU A 19 -9.86 12.92 22.61
CA GLU A 19 -8.93 13.14 23.73
C GLU A 19 -7.53 12.57 23.45
N ALA A 20 -7.36 11.80 22.37
CA ALA A 20 -6.07 11.20 22.04
C ALA A 20 -4.98 12.27 21.88
N LYS A 21 -3.80 12.02 22.49
CA LYS A 21 -2.65 12.91 22.32
C LYS A 21 -2.11 12.78 20.89
N ARG A 22 -2.02 13.91 20.19
CA ARG A 22 -1.47 13.95 18.82
C ARG A 22 0.05 13.90 18.89
N TYR A 23 0.66 13.23 17.90
CA TYR A 23 2.11 13.31 17.76
C TYR A 23 2.54 14.75 17.46
N PRO A 24 3.69 15.20 17.99
CA PRO A 24 4.16 16.58 17.84
C PRO A 24 4.85 16.81 16.48
N PHE A 25 4.31 16.23 15.41
CA PHE A 25 4.82 16.38 14.05
C PHE A 25 3.95 17.34 13.24
N GLU A 26 4.53 17.94 12.20
CA GLU A 26 3.76 18.73 11.26
C GLU A 26 3.00 17.78 10.30
N ALA A 27 1.67 17.86 10.31
CA ALA A 27 0.80 16.95 9.56
C ALA A 27 1.10 16.93 8.05
N ARG A 28 1.45 18.08 7.47
CA ARG A 28 1.82 18.19 6.04
C ARG A 28 3.12 17.44 5.75
N ALA A 29 4.20 17.70 6.49
CA ALA A 29 5.47 17.00 6.29
C ALA A 29 5.32 15.47 6.39
N VAL A 30 4.63 14.95 7.42
CA VAL A 30 4.47 13.49 7.56
C VAL A 30 3.58 12.89 6.46
N SER A 31 2.58 13.65 5.99
CA SER A 31 1.71 13.21 4.88
C SER A 31 2.49 13.14 3.56
N TRP A 32 3.35 14.12 3.28
CA TRP A 32 4.20 14.12 2.09
C TRP A 32 5.24 13.00 2.14
N LEU A 33 5.90 12.83 3.29
CA LEU A 33 6.83 11.72 3.48
C LEU A 33 6.13 10.38 3.26
N HIS A 34 4.92 10.19 3.80
CA HIS A 34 4.13 8.99 3.54
C HIS A 34 3.84 8.79 2.05
N ALA A 35 3.46 9.85 1.34
CA ALA A 35 3.21 9.81 -0.10
C ALA A 35 4.47 9.44 -0.90
N ASP A 36 5.64 9.98 -0.54
CA ASP A 36 6.93 9.63 -1.18
C ASP A 36 7.22 8.14 -1.06
N PHE A 37 6.97 7.57 0.11
CA PHE A 37 7.12 6.14 0.37
C PHE A 37 6.09 5.28 -0.38
N VAL A 38 4.87 5.78 -0.59
CA VAL A 38 3.88 5.13 -1.47
C VAL A 38 4.35 5.16 -2.92
N ILE A 39 4.88 6.28 -3.41
CA ILE A 39 5.44 6.37 -4.77
C ILE A 39 6.61 5.39 -4.93
N ALA A 40 7.52 5.34 -3.95
CA ALA A 40 8.62 4.37 -3.95
C ALA A 40 8.12 2.91 -3.98
N LEU A 41 7.06 2.59 -3.24
CA LEU A 41 6.41 1.27 -3.29
C LEU A 41 5.86 0.97 -4.69
N ILE A 42 5.19 1.93 -5.34
CA ILE A 42 4.67 1.76 -6.70
C ILE A 42 5.80 1.49 -7.70
N CYS A 43 6.90 2.25 -7.63
CA CYS A 43 8.08 2.01 -8.45
C CYS A 43 8.67 0.62 -8.21
N LEU A 44 8.73 0.16 -6.96
CA LEU A 44 9.21 -1.18 -6.61
C LEU A 44 8.29 -2.28 -7.16
N ILE A 45 6.97 -2.09 -7.14
CA ILE A 45 6.02 -3.05 -7.72
C ILE A 45 6.21 -3.15 -9.24
N ILE A 46 6.41 -2.01 -9.93
CA ILE A 46 6.70 -1.98 -11.37
C ILE A 46 8.03 -2.71 -11.64
N ALA A 47 9.08 -2.41 -10.88
CA ALA A 47 10.37 -3.09 -11.03
C ALA A 47 10.25 -4.60 -10.83
N LEU A 48 9.55 -5.05 -9.77
CA LEU A 48 9.28 -6.46 -9.53
C LEU A 48 8.51 -7.11 -10.68
N TYR A 49 7.47 -6.45 -11.19
CA TYR A 49 6.71 -6.95 -12.34
C TYR A 49 7.59 -7.13 -13.58
N LEU A 50 8.48 -6.17 -13.87
CA LEU A 50 9.41 -6.24 -15.00
C LEU A 50 10.43 -7.37 -14.81
N VAL A 51 10.99 -7.54 -13.61
CA VAL A 51 11.91 -8.66 -13.31
C VAL A 51 11.21 -10.00 -13.56
N VAL A 52 10.01 -10.19 -13.00
CA VAL A 52 9.21 -11.41 -13.25
C VAL A 52 8.89 -11.58 -14.74
N LYS A 53 8.67 -10.47 -15.46
CA LYS A 53 8.32 -10.51 -16.88
C LYS A 53 9.48 -10.95 -17.77
N VAL A 54 10.71 -10.61 -17.39
CA VAL A 54 11.92 -10.85 -18.20
C VAL A 54 12.68 -12.10 -17.76
N SER A 55 12.68 -12.43 -16.47
CA SER A 55 13.54 -13.48 -15.90
C SER A 55 12.85 -14.83 -15.69
N GLU A 56 11.51 -14.86 -15.59
CA GLU A 56 10.77 -16.06 -15.20
C GLU A 56 10.05 -16.73 -16.37
N ASP A 57 9.77 -18.02 -16.24
CA ASP A 57 9.03 -18.78 -17.24
C ASP A 57 7.56 -18.33 -17.37
N ALA A 58 6.90 -18.79 -18.44
CA ALA A 58 5.53 -18.41 -18.75
C ALA A 58 4.53 -18.80 -17.64
N GLN A 59 4.80 -19.85 -16.87
CA GLN A 59 3.89 -20.31 -15.83
C GLN A 59 4.02 -19.49 -14.55
N VAL A 60 5.25 -19.23 -14.09
CA VAL A 60 5.52 -18.33 -12.98
C VAL A 60 4.97 -16.94 -13.28
N ASN A 61 5.20 -16.44 -14.50
CA ASN A 61 4.65 -15.15 -14.95
C ASN A 61 3.12 -15.11 -14.89
N LYS A 62 2.46 -16.19 -15.33
CA LYS A 62 1.01 -16.29 -15.31
C LYS A 62 0.45 -16.26 -13.90
N VAL A 63 1.09 -16.90 -12.93
CA VAL A 63 0.56 -16.96 -11.55
C VAL A 63 1.05 -15.76 -10.73
N PHE A 64 2.36 -15.63 -10.56
CA PHE A 64 2.99 -14.61 -9.72
C PHE A 64 2.89 -13.22 -10.37
N GLY A 65 3.18 -13.09 -11.66
CA GLY A 65 3.10 -11.81 -12.38
C GLY A 65 1.69 -11.21 -12.38
N ARG A 66 0.63 -12.03 -12.48
CA ARG A 66 -0.76 -11.58 -12.32
C ARG A 66 -1.06 -11.10 -10.90
N ALA A 67 -0.51 -11.76 -9.88
CA ALA A 67 -0.68 -11.33 -8.49
C ALA A 67 0.02 -9.98 -8.23
N VAL A 68 1.23 -9.79 -8.77
CA VAL A 68 1.95 -8.51 -8.71
C VAL A 68 1.16 -7.40 -9.41
N LEU A 69 0.59 -7.67 -10.59
CA LEU A 69 -0.23 -6.70 -11.31
C LEU A 69 -1.54 -6.35 -10.55
N ALA A 70 -2.19 -7.33 -9.92
CA ALA A 70 -3.35 -7.06 -9.07
C ALA A 70 -2.96 -6.16 -7.88
N PHE A 71 -1.83 -6.44 -7.24
CA PHE A 71 -1.31 -5.62 -6.15
C PHE A 71 -0.99 -4.19 -6.59
N PHE A 72 -0.42 -4.01 -7.78
CA PHE A 72 -0.18 -2.70 -8.39
C PHE A 72 -1.47 -1.88 -8.48
N PHE A 73 -2.55 -2.45 -9.06
CA PHE A 73 -3.81 -1.72 -9.21
C PHE A 73 -4.49 -1.41 -7.87
N ILE A 74 -4.42 -2.33 -6.90
CA ILE A 74 -4.92 -2.09 -5.55
C ILE A 74 -4.14 -0.93 -4.89
N ALA A 75 -2.81 -0.95 -4.98
CA ALA A 75 -1.96 0.10 -4.42
C ALA A 75 -2.18 1.46 -5.12
N MET A 76 -2.40 1.48 -6.44
CA MET A 76 -2.72 2.70 -7.19
C MET A 76 -4.07 3.29 -6.79
N ALA A 77 -5.11 2.45 -6.71
CA ALA A 77 -6.42 2.88 -6.23
C ALA A 77 -6.33 3.44 -4.80
N GLN A 78 -5.57 2.77 -3.93
CA GLN A 78 -5.35 3.21 -2.56
C GLN A 78 -4.60 4.56 -2.48
N GLY A 79 -3.57 4.74 -3.31
CA GLY A 79 -2.86 6.02 -3.45
C GLY A 79 -3.77 7.15 -3.90
N ALA A 80 -4.66 6.89 -4.87
CA ALA A 80 -5.64 7.87 -5.33
C ALA A 80 -6.64 8.24 -4.22
N ILE A 81 -7.13 7.27 -3.45
CA ILE A 81 -8.00 7.53 -2.29
C ILE A 81 -7.27 8.38 -1.24
N GLY A 82 -6.02 8.06 -0.93
CA GLY A 82 -5.22 8.84 0.03
C GLY A 82 -4.97 10.27 -0.44
N TYR A 83 -4.73 10.46 -1.74
CA TYR A 83 -4.61 11.79 -2.34
C TYR A 83 -5.93 12.58 -2.21
N MET A 84 -7.06 11.98 -2.58
CA MET A 84 -8.37 12.61 -2.40
C MET A 84 -8.62 12.98 -0.93
N GLN A 85 -8.28 12.09 0.01
CA GLN A 85 -8.43 12.34 1.45
C GLN A 85 -7.65 13.57 1.92
N TYR A 86 -6.42 13.76 1.42
CA TYR A 86 -5.57 14.91 1.76
C TYR A 86 -6.19 16.24 1.29
N PHE A 87 -6.69 16.29 0.05
CA PHE A 87 -7.23 17.52 -0.54
C PHE A 87 -8.67 17.84 -0.12
N THR A 88 -9.47 16.83 0.22
CA THR A 88 -10.88 17.02 0.63
C THR A 88 -11.05 17.28 2.13
N GLY A 89 -9.95 17.33 2.90
CA GLY A 89 -10.01 17.67 4.31
C GLY A 89 -10.49 16.53 5.21
N LEU A 90 -10.15 15.28 4.87
CA LEU A 90 -10.43 14.07 5.68
C LEU A 90 -11.92 13.74 5.92
N PRO A 91 -12.79 13.71 4.89
CA PRO A 91 -14.17 13.28 5.08
C PRO A 91 -14.23 11.80 5.48
N GLU A 92 -15.07 11.48 6.48
CA GLU A 92 -15.12 10.18 7.15
C GLU A 92 -15.29 9.00 6.20
N LEU A 93 -16.13 9.14 5.17
CA LEU A 93 -16.37 8.09 4.19
C LEU A 93 -15.11 7.75 3.38
N ILE A 94 -14.33 8.77 2.99
CA ILE A 94 -13.07 8.57 2.26
C ILE A 94 -12.02 7.96 3.17
N VAL A 95 -11.96 8.39 4.44
CA VAL A 95 -11.09 7.77 5.46
C VAL A 95 -11.43 6.29 5.62
N GLY A 96 -12.72 5.95 5.75
CA GLY A 96 -13.17 4.55 5.81
C GLY A 96 -12.79 3.74 4.58
N ALA A 97 -13.00 4.30 3.38
CA ALA A 97 -12.56 3.68 2.13
C ALA A 97 -11.04 3.48 2.08
N HIS A 98 -10.27 4.43 2.60
CA HIS A 98 -8.82 4.33 2.68
C HIS A 98 -8.38 3.24 3.67
N LEU A 99 -9.04 3.09 4.82
CA LEU A 99 -8.73 2.01 5.76
C LEU A 99 -9.03 0.63 5.16
N LEU A 100 -10.16 0.48 4.47
CA LEU A 100 -10.52 -0.75 3.75
C LEU A 100 -9.48 -1.07 2.66
N GLY A 101 -9.09 -0.07 1.87
CA GLY A 101 -8.07 -0.25 0.84
C GLY A 101 -6.70 -0.58 1.41
N ALA A 102 -6.34 -0.06 2.59
CA ALA A 102 -5.11 -0.44 3.29
C ALA A 102 -5.13 -1.93 3.71
N THR A 103 -6.28 -2.45 4.14
CA THR A 103 -6.45 -3.88 4.41
C THR A 103 -6.30 -4.71 3.13
N LEU A 104 -6.86 -4.26 2.00
CA LEU A 104 -6.72 -4.95 0.71
C LEU A 104 -5.26 -4.96 0.21
N VAL A 105 -4.54 -3.85 0.38
CA VAL A 105 -3.09 -3.78 0.11
C VAL A 105 -2.35 -4.82 0.94
N TRP A 106 -2.64 -4.94 2.23
CA TRP A 106 -2.00 -5.92 3.11
C TRP A 106 -2.30 -7.37 2.68
N ILE A 107 -3.57 -7.69 2.41
CA ILE A 107 -3.99 -9.02 1.95
C ILE A 107 -3.28 -9.38 0.63
N SER A 108 -3.24 -8.44 -0.32
CA SER A 108 -2.62 -8.68 -1.63
C SER A 108 -1.10 -8.85 -1.52
N ALA A 109 -0.43 -8.09 -0.64
CA ALA A 109 1.00 -8.27 -0.37
C ALA A 109 1.28 -9.65 0.24
N TRP A 110 0.46 -10.08 1.20
CA TRP A 110 0.58 -11.41 1.81
C TRP A 110 0.35 -12.53 0.80
N ARG A 111 -0.62 -12.34 -0.11
CA ARG A 111 -0.89 -13.29 -1.20
C ARG A 111 0.32 -13.46 -2.12
N ILE A 112 1.00 -12.37 -2.48
CA ILE A 112 2.25 -12.44 -3.27
C ILE A 112 3.30 -13.26 -2.51
N ASN A 113 3.48 -13.01 -1.21
CA ASN A 113 4.45 -13.75 -0.40
C ASN A 113 4.13 -15.26 -0.36
N LEU A 114 2.88 -15.63 -0.15
CA LEU A 114 2.45 -17.04 -0.12
C LEU A 114 2.69 -17.73 -1.47
N ILE A 115 2.33 -17.09 -2.58
CA ILE A 115 2.56 -17.65 -3.92
C ILE A 115 4.06 -17.83 -4.19
N GLY A 116 4.88 -16.83 -3.85
CA GLY A 116 6.33 -16.90 -4.06
C GLY A 116 7.00 -18.03 -3.27
N ARG A 117 6.53 -18.30 -2.05
CA ARG A 117 7.02 -19.44 -1.24
C ARG A 117 6.54 -20.79 -1.76
N SER A 118 5.33 -20.86 -2.31
CA SER A 118 4.82 -22.10 -2.91
C SER A 118 5.58 -22.50 -4.17
N SER A 119 6.08 -21.55 -4.97
CA SER A 119 6.94 -21.87 -6.13
C SER A 119 8.30 -22.45 -5.73
N GLU A 120 8.87 -22.05 -4.59
CA GLU A 120 10.15 -22.60 -4.10
C GLU A 120 10.01 -24.04 -3.59
N GLY A 121 8.87 -24.39 -3.00
CA GLY A 121 8.63 -25.73 -2.43
C GLY A 121 8.38 -26.83 -3.46
N VAL A 122 8.09 -26.48 -4.72
CA VAL A 122 7.88 -27.45 -5.83
C VAL A 122 9.20 -27.75 -6.58
N ALA A 123 10.21 -26.88 -6.44
CA ALA A 123 11.50 -27.02 -7.11
C ALA A 123 12.54 -27.83 -6.31
N LYS A 124 12.19 -28.32 -5.11
CA LYS A 124 12.99 -29.24 -4.28
C LYS A 124 12.33 -30.62 -4.28
#